data_AF-A0A8R1E4R8-F1
#
_entry.id   AF-A0A8R1E4R8-F1
#
_cell.length_a   1.000
_cell.length_b   1.000
_cell.length_c   1.000
_cell.angle_alpha   90.00
_cell.angle_beta   90.00
_cell.angle_gamma   90.00
#
_symmetry.space_group_name_H-M   'P 1'
#
loop_
_entity.id
_entity.type
_entity.pdbx_description
1 polymer ?
#
loop_
_entity_poly.entity_id
_entity_poly.type
_entity_poly.pdbx_seq_one_letter_code
_entity_poly.pdbx_strand_id
1 'polypeptide(L)'
;MVSRKAEGETLLISKTENNKIDEVLYLQHYSEGWGTEFVRKFDERPCTQTPHYKNSNDGWRGWFYSYDDVLAKNFKCVSIQGDSETLKQLILHSNHSQKSSIFIDRAETILHENYGDVEYWRARRSMRYSNQLVEAANVFRKKHFNSEDVKDKTMLAEDWRNEKARRSAVGGDYVGIHWRRRDFLYARKAELSSVKGTAKILETVCEKLELKRIYLATDAPEEEIEELKSFLKDGLEVFRFTDTQTFNDGQIAIIDQLSRFVENLAI
;
A
#
# COMPACT_ATOMS: atom_id res chain seq x y z
N MET A 1 37.46 -2.89 -1.74
CA MET A 1 36.19 -2.78 -1.01
C MET A 1 35.13 -2.40 -2.03
N VAL A 2 34.52 -3.41 -2.67
CA VAL A 2 33.64 -3.20 -3.84
C VAL A 2 32.25 -2.92 -3.33
N SER A 3 31.86 -1.64 -3.39
CA SER A 3 30.48 -1.20 -3.22
C SER A 3 29.66 -1.75 -4.38
N ARG A 4 28.92 -2.85 -4.15
CA ARG A 4 27.86 -3.28 -5.07
C ARG A 4 26.66 -2.39 -4.80
N LYS A 5 26.52 -1.32 -5.60
CA LYS A 5 25.23 -0.69 -5.83
C LYS A 5 24.29 -1.79 -6.35
N ALA A 6 23.19 -2.02 -5.65
CA ALA A 6 22.07 -2.75 -6.21
C ALA A 6 21.47 -1.85 -7.30
N GLU A 7 21.99 -1.97 -8.52
CA GLU A 7 21.28 -1.52 -9.71
C GLU A 7 20.04 -2.41 -9.80
N GLY A 8 18.87 -1.84 -9.52
CA GLY A 8 17.62 -2.50 -9.84
C GLY A 8 17.62 -2.74 -11.34
N GLU A 9 17.75 -3.99 -11.75
CA GLU A 9 17.48 -4.40 -13.12
C GLU A 9 16.03 -4.03 -13.41
N THR A 10 15.84 -2.88 -14.06
CA THR A 10 14.58 -2.59 -14.74
C THR A 10 14.45 -3.70 -15.76
N LEU A 11 13.36 -4.49 -15.69
CA LEU A 11 12.96 -5.31 -16.82
C LEU A 11 12.62 -4.34 -17.95
N LEU A 12 13.65 -3.89 -18.67
CA LEU A 12 13.52 -3.13 -19.89
C LEU A 12 12.88 -4.12 -20.86
N ILE A 13 11.56 -4.04 -21.00
CA ILE A 13 10.88 -4.53 -22.18
C ILE A 13 11.36 -3.61 -23.32
N SER A 14 12.61 -3.84 -23.74
CA SER A 14 13.30 -3.02 -24.73
C SER A 14 12.59 -3.22 -26.06
N LYS A 15 12.32 -2.13 -26.78
CA LYS A 15 11.65 -2.12 -28.09
C LYS A 15 12.37 -2.94 -29.17
N THR A 16 13.55 -3.48 -28.88
CA THR A 16 14.51 -4.03 -29.83
C THR A 16 14.67 -5.54 -29.75
N GLU A 17 14.17 -6.20 -28.71
CA GLU A 17 14.03 -7.65 -28.68
C GLU A 17 12.57 -8.02 -28.34
N ASN A 18 12.03 -8.96 -29.09
CA ASN A 18 10.65 -9.45 -29.03
C ASN A 18 10.36 -10.23 -27.72
N ASN A 19 10.50 -9.54 -26.58
CA ASN A 19 10.48 -10.13 -25.24
C ASN A 19 9.05 -10.17 -24.70
N LYS A 20 8.25 -11.05 -25.33
CA LYS A 20 6.94 -11.44 -24.82
C LYS A 20 7.10 -12.13 -23.46
N ILE A 21 6.22 -11.81 -22.51
CA ILE A 21 6.08 -12.54 -21.25
C ILE A 21 5.82 -14.01 -21.58
N ASP A 22 6.54 -14.96 -20.98
CA ASP A 22 6.42 -16.36 -21.38
C ASP A 22 5.06 -16.95 -21.01
N GLU A 23 4.53 -16.57 -19.85
CA GLU A 23 3.26 -17.08 -19.36
C GLU A 23 2.56 -16.10 -18.40
N VAL A 24 1.25 -15.95 -18.57
CA VAL A 24 0.36 -15.32 -17.60
C VAL A 24 -0.35 -16.41 -16.83
N LEU A 25 -0.23 -16.40 -15.50
CA LEU A 25 -1.04 -17.20 -14.59
C LEU A 25 -2.09 -16.30 -13.95
N TYR A 26 -3.34 -16.51 -14.35
CA TYR A 26 -4.50 -15.81 -13.82
C TYR A 26 -5.04 -16.58 -12.62
N LEU A 27 -4.79 -16.05 -11.41
CA LEU A 27 -5.24 -16.71 -10.20
C LEU A 27 -6.75 -16.54 -10.02
N GLN A 28 -7.39 -17.60 -9.53
CA GLN A 28 -8.81 -17.61 -9.23
C GLN A 28 -9.10 -18.50 -8.02
N HIS A 29 -10.30 -18.38 -7.46
CA HIS A 29 -10.76 -19.29 -6.42
C HIS A 29 -11.15 -20.65 -7.00
N TYR A 30 -11.20 -21.66 -6.13
CA TYR A 30 -11.91 -22.91 -6.43
C TYR A 30 -13.41 -22.65 -6.49
N SER A 31 -14.07 -23.08 -7.58
CA SER A 31 -15.51 -22.89 -7.80
C SER A 31 -16.38 -23.52 -6.70
N GLU A 32 -15.90 -24.61 -6.12
CA GLU A 32 -16.52 -25.34 -5.02
C GLU A 32 -16.31 -24.67 -3.64
N GLY A 33 -15.51 -23.61 -3.56
CA GLY A 33 -15.14 -22.96 -2.30
C GLY A 33 -14.06 -23.70 -1.51
N TRP A 34 -13.90 -23.30 -0.25
CA TRP A 34 -13.06 -24.01 0.72
C TRP A 34 -13.97 -24.83 1.66
N GLY A 35 -13.42 -25.93 2.19
CA GLY A 35 -14.17 -26.90 3.01
C GLY A 35 -14.24 -26.50 4.48
N THR A 36 -14.22 -27.48 5.38
CA THR A 36 -14.08 -27.22 6.83
C THR A 36 -12.70 -26.70 7.21
N GLU A 37 -11.69 -27.04 6.41
CA GLU A 37 -10.30 -26.60 6.58
C GLU A 37 -9.86 -25.76 5.39
N PHE A 38 -8.97 -24.80 5.65
CA PHE A 38 -8.31 -24.02 4.61
C PHE A 38 -7.10 -24.81 4.06
N VAL A 39 -7.35 -25.65 3.07
CA VAL A 39 -6.34 -26.53 2.48
C VAL A 39 -5.49 -25.76 1.48
N ARG A 40 -4.17 -25.77 1.65
CA ARG A 40 -3.22 -25.17 0.70
C ARG A 40 -3.06 -26.06 -0.53
N LYS A 41 -3.46 -25.57 -1.70
CA LYS A 41 -3.43 -26.30 -2.97
C LYS A 41 -3.57 -25.36 -4.17
N PHE A 42 -3.14 -25.84 -5.33
CA PHE A 42 -3.37 -25.19 -6.61
C PHE A 42 -3.62 -26.22 -7.72
N ASP A 43 -4.46 -25.86 -8.68
CA ASP A 43 -4.77 -26.69 -9.86
C ASP A 43 -4.95 -25.79 -11.10
N GLU A 44 -4.36 -26.18 -12.23
CA GLU A 44 -4.72 -25.59 -13.53
C GLU A 44 -6.18 -25.95 -13.84
N ARG A 45 -7.03 -24.94 -14.03
CA ARG A 45 -8.48 -25.13 -14.24
C ARG A 45 -9.02 -24.21 -15.32
N PRO A 46 -10.19 -24.54 -15.92
CA PRO A 46 -10.90 -23.60 -16.77
C PRO A 46 -11.14 -22.28 -16.03
N CYS A 47 -11.07 -21.17 -16.75
CA CYS A 47 -11.33 -19.85 -16.19
C CYS A 47 -12.80 -19.78 -15.72
N THR A 48 -12.99 -19.43 -14.45
CA THR A 48 -14.32 -19.34 -13.80
C THR A 48 -15.12 -18.14 -14.30
N GLN A 49 -14.42 -17.06 -14.66
CA GLN A 49 -14.96 -15.85 -15.26
C GLN A 49 -14.21 -15.56 -16.56
N THR A 50 -14.84 -14.81 -17.47
CA THR A 50 -14.18 -14.37 -18.70
C THR A 50 -12.97 -13.51 -18.35
N PRO A 51 -11.74 -13.96 -18.61
CA PRO A 51 -10.55 -13.19 -18.29
C PRO A 51 -10.45 -11.97 -19.21
N HIS A 52 -9.77 -10.92 -18.75
CA HIS A 52 -9.54 -9.71 -19.56
C HIS A 52 -8.49 -9.92 -20.67
N TYR A 53 -7.93 -11.13 -20.79
CA TYR A 53 -6.93 -11.48 -21.80
C TYR A 53 -7.59 -12.04 -23.06
N LYS A 54 -7.13 -11.57 -24.22
CA LYS A 54 -7.62 -12.01 -25.54
C LYS A 54 -6.49 -12.60 -26.35
N ASN A 55 -6.74 -13.77 -26.92
CA ASN A 55 -5.79 -14.40 -27.82
C ASN A 55 -5.81 -13.69 -29.18
N SER A 56 -4.62 -13.34 -29.68
CA SER A 56 -4.36 -12.72 -30.98
C SER A 56 -3.36 -13.59 -31.74
N ASN A 57 -3.23 -13.41 -33.05
CA ASN A 57 -2.28 -14.14 -33.88
C ASN A 57 -0.83 -14.00 -33.37
N ASP A 58 -0.52 -12.89 -32.70
CA ASP A 58 0.80 -12.58 -32.16
C ASP A 58 0.97 -12.93 -30.68
N GLY A 59 -0.03 -13.54 -30.03
CA GLY A 59 -0.02 -13.90 -28.60
C GLY A 59 -1.19 -13.31 -27.82
N TRP A 60 -1.10 -13.38 -26.49
CA TRP A 60 -2.13 -12.90 -25.58
C TRP A 60 -1.96 -11.42 -25.29
N ARG A 61 -3.01 -10.64 -25.58
CA ARG A 61 -3.14 -9.23 -25.21
C ARG A 61 -3.92 -9.09 -23.92
N GLY A 62 -3.54 -8.15 -23.09
CA GLY A 62 -4.18 -7.83 -21.81
C GLY A 62 -3.90 -6.38 -21.42
N TRP A 63 -4.24 -6.01 -20.18
CA TRP A 63 -4.01 -4.65 -19.68
C TRP A 63 -2.52 -4.28 -19.62
N PHE A 64 -1.68 -5.21 -19.13
CA PHE A 64 -0.22 -5.05 -18.96
C PHE A 64 0.21 -3.63 -18.56
N TYR A 65 -0.46 -3.04 -17.57
CA TYR A 65 -0.18 -1.70 -17.04
C TYR A 65 -0.27 -0.54 -18.06
N SER A 66 -1.18 -0.64 -19.04
CA SER A 66 -1.38 0.30 -20.16
C SER A 66 -0.31 0.25 -21.26
N TYR A 67 0.57 -0.75 -21.26
CA TYR A 67 1.57 -0.91 -22.32
C TYR A 67 1.00 -1.73 -23.48
N ASP A 68 0.56 -1.06 -24.55
CA ASP A 68 -0.08 -1.68 -25.71
C ASP A 68 0.82 -2.68 -26.46
N ASP A 69 2.14 -2.46 -26.42
CA ASP A 69 3.14 -3.28 -27.11
C ASP A 69 3.51 -4.57 -26.34
N VAL A 70 3.01 -4.75 -25.11
CA VAL A 70 3.34 -5.92 -24.28
C VAL A 70 2.40 -7.07 -24.60
N LEU A 71 2.98 -8.25 -24.83
CA LEU A 71 2.27 -9.48 -25.15
C LEU A 71 2.77 -10.63 -24.27
N ALA A 72 1.90 -11.60 -24.03
CA ALA A 72 2.29 -12.88 -23.45
C ALA A 72 2.21 -14.02 -24.47
N LYS A 73 3.13 -14.99 -24.38
CA LYS A 73 3.14 -16.18 -25.24
C LYS A 73 2.02 -17.15 -24.84
N ASN A 74 1.81 -17.33 -23.53
CA ASN A 74 0.84 -18.27 -22.97
C ASN A 74 -0.02 -17.59 -21.91
N PHE A 75 -1.23 -18.11 -21.71
CA PHE A 75 -2.16 -17.68 -20.68
C PHE A 75 -2.86 -18.91 -20.10
N LYS A 76 -2.98 -18.96 -18.77
CA LYS A 76 -3.68 -20.03 -18.05
C LYS A 76 -4.40 -19.48 -16.83
N CYS A 77 -5.51 -20.13 -16.45
CA CYS A 77 -6.17 -19.91 -15.18
C CYS A 77 -5.76 -20.99 -14.16
N VAL A 78 -5.47 -20.57 -12.93
CA VAL A 78 -5.06 -21.46 -11.84
C VAL A 78 -5.97 -21.21 -10.64
N SER A 79 -6.73 -22.22 -10.24
CA SER A 79 -7.46 -22.18 -8.98
C SER A 79 -6.49 -22.43 -7.85
N ILE A 80 -6.39 -21.50 -6.89
CA ILE A 80 -5.43 -21.57 -5.79
C ILE A 80 -6.07 -21.19 -4.45
N GLN A 81 -5.68 -21.91 -3.41
CA GLN A 81 -5.93 -21.61 -2.00
C GLN A 81 -4.59 -21.72 -1.29
N GLY A 82 -4.11 -20.65 -0.69
CA GLY A 82 -2.84 -20.71 0.03
C GLY A 82 -2.15 -19.36 0.18
N ASP A 83 -0.87 -19.47 0.44
CA ASP A 83 0.00 -18.40 0.88
C ASP A 83 1.21 -18.21 -0.07
N SER A 84 2.16 -17.36 0.33
CA SER A 84 3.37 -17.07 -0.45
C SER A 84 4.18 -18.34 -0.78
N GLU A 85 4.24 -19.32 0.13
CA GLU A 85 4.86 -20.62 -0.14
C GLU A 85 4.09 -21.43 -1.18
N THR A 86 2.77 -21.41 -1.11
CA THR A 86 1.91 -22.06 -2.10
C THR A 86 2.14 -21.47 -3.50
N LEU A 87 2.28 -20.15 -3.60
CA LEU A 87 2.65 -19.47 -4.85
C LEU A 87 4.06 -19.86 -5.32
N LYS A 88 5.03 -19.95 -4.41
CA LYS A 88 6.40 -20.42 -4.73
C LYS A 88 6.35 -21.83 -5.33
N GLN A 89 5.57 -22.73 -4.74
CA GLN A 89 5.40 -24.10 -5.24
C GLN A 89 4.73 -24.14 -6.61
N LEU A 90 3.74 -23.27 -6.86
CA LEU A 90 3.14 -23.12 -8.19
C LEU A 90 4.19 -22.67 -9.22
N ILE A 91 4.97 -21.64 -8.92
CA ILE A 91 6.00 -21.10 -9.84
C ILE A 91 7.08 -22.15 -10.17
N LEU A 92 7.49 -22.94 -9.17
CA LEU A 92 8.51 -23.98 -9.31
C LEU A 92 7.96 -25.29 -9.90
N HIS A 93 6.66 -25.41 -10.09
CA HIS A 93 6.03 -26.61 -10.63
C HIS A 93 6.59 -26.92 -12.03
N SER A 94 6.72 -28.21 -12.39
CA SER A 94 7.36 -28.66 -13.63
C SER A 94 6.75 -28.03 -14.89
N ASN A 95 5.45 -27.75 -14.86
CA ASN A 95 4.71 -27.09 -15.95
C ASN A 95 5.26 -25.70 -16.31
N HIS A 96 5.94 -25.03 -15.37
CA HIS A 96 6.46 -23.67 -15.52
C HIS A 96 7.99 -23.61 -15.49
N SER A 97 8.67 -24.75 -15.27
CA SER A 97 10.13 -24.84 -15.11
C SER A 97 10.98 -24.31 -16.28
N GLN A 98 10.40 -24.22 -17.49
CA GLN A 98 11.07 -23.72 -18.70
C GLN A 98 10.76 -22.24 -19.00
N LYS A 99 10.00 -21.56 -18.13
CA LYS A 99 9.59 -20.17 -18.31
C LYS A 99 10.58 -19.25 -17.62
N SER A 100 11.06 -18.22 -18.33
CA SER A 100 11.98 -17.22 -17.77
C SER A 100 11.23 -16.01 -17.19
N SER A 101 10.02 -15.74 -17.70
CA SER A 101 9.16 -14.64 -17.26
C SER A 101 7.71 -15.10 -17.05
N ILE A 102 7.23 -15.00 -15.82
CA ILE A 102 5.85 -15.37 -15.45
C ILE A 102 5.16 -14.15 -14.85
N PHE A 103 3.99 -13.82 -15.38
CA PHE A 103 3.12 -12.77 -14.87
C PHE A 103 1.98 -13.37 -14.06
N ILE A 104 1.94 -13.04 -12.76
CA ILE A 104 0.88 -13.50 -11.85
C ILE A 104 -0.18 -12.40 -11.75
N ASP A 105 -1.35 -12.65 -12.34
CA ASP A 105 -2.50 -11.77 -12.20
C ASP A 105 -3.38 -12.22 -11.02
N ARG A 106 -4.18 -11.30 -10.46
CA ARG A 106 -5.04 -11.54 -9.30
C ARG A 106 -4.28 -12.02 -8.07
N ALA A 107 -3.08 -11.47 -7.87
CA ALA A 107 -2.15 -11.83 -6.80
C ALA A 107 -2.75 -11.64 -5.39
N GLU A 108 -3.80 -10.83 -5.23
CA GLU A 108 -4.55 -10.70 -3.98
C GLU A 108 -5.24 -12.01 -3.53
N THR A 109 -5.34 -13.00 -4.41
CA THR A 109 -5.83 -14.35 -4.08
C THR A 109 -4.91 -15.06 -3.07
N ILE A 110 -3.63 -14.65 -3.00
CA ILE A 110 -2.60 -15.27 -2.16
C ILE A 110 -2.55 -14.60 -0.78
N LEU A 111 -2.52 -15.43 0.27
CA LEU A 111 -2.36 -14.97 1.64
C LEU A 111 -0.88 -14.81 2.04
N HIS A 112 -0.64 -14.16 3.18
CA HIS A 112 0.67 -14.20 3.82
C HIS A 112 0.90 -15.56 4.49
N GLU A 113 2.10 -16.14 4.33
CA GLU A 113 2.47 -17.45 4.91
C GLU A 113 2.57 -17.40 6.44
N ASN A 114 3.05 -16.28 7.00
CA ASN A 114 3.09 -16.00 8.45
C ASN A 114 2.86 -14.51 8.70
N TYR A 115 1.61 -14.08 8.79
CA TYR A 115 1.30 -12.66 8.95
C TYR A 115 1.88 -12.09 10.26
N GLY A 116 2.69 -11.02 10.14
CA GLY A 116 3.30 -10.34 11.29
C GLY A 116 4.61 -10.96 11.81
N ASP A 117 5.19 -11.92 11.08
CA ASP A 117 6.48 -12.51 11.44
C ASP A 117 7.70 -11.69 10.95
N VAL A 118 8.90 -12.25 11.12
CA VAL A 118 10.15 -11.58 10.75
C VAL A 118 10.26 -11.30 9.25
N GLU A 119 9.81 -12.20 8.38
CA GLU A 119 9.92 -12.00 6.92
C GLU A 119 8.86 -11.02 6.43
N TYR A 120 7.64 -11.08 6.99
CA TYR A 120 6.61 -10.06 6.80
C TYR A 120 7.12 -8.66 7.15
N TRP A 121 7.71 -8.50 8.35
CA TRP A 121 8.23 -7.20 8.80
C TRP A 121 9.47 -6.76 8.02
N ARG A 122 10.32 -7.68 7.55
CA ARG A 122 11.44 -7.33 6.65
C ARG A 122 10.93 -6.80 5.32
N ALA A 123 9.95 -7.45 4.70
CA ALA A 123 9.31 -6.94 3.48
C ALA A 123 8.72 -5.55 3.72
N ARG A 124 7.94 -5.37 4.80
CA ARG A 124 7.34 -4.07 5.15
C ARG A 124 8.37 -2.97 5.42
N ARG A 125 9.46 -3.24 6.14
CA ARG A 125 10.52 -2.27 6.48
C ARG A 125 11.36 -1.87 5.26
N SER A 126 11.51 -2.77 4.30
CA SER A 126 12.25 -2.48 3.07
C SER A 126 11.55 -1.44 2.18
N MET A 127 10.22 -1.28 2.31
CA MET A 127 9.41 -0.32 1.58
C MET A 127 9.55 1.10 2.16
N ARG A 128 10.73 1.70 2.00
CA ARG A 128 10.99 3.10 2.36
C ARG A 128 10.40 4.04 1.30
N TYR A 129 9.73 5.10 1.75
CA TYR A 129 9.21 6.11 0.84
C TYR A 129 10.34 6.88 0.14
N SER A 130 10.02 7.45 -1.04
CA SER A 130 10.97 8.29 -1.79
C SER A 130 11.44 9.48 -0.96
N ASN A 131 12.75 9.77 -1.01
CA ASN A 131 13.37 10.89 -0.29
C ASN A 131 12.68 12.24 -0.57
N GLN A 132 12.21 12.45 -1.80
CA GLN A 132 11.49 13.68 -2.17
C GLN A 132 10.17 13.84 -1.40
N LEU A 133 9.45 12.74 -1.17
CA LEU A 133 8.19 12.75 -0.43
C LEU A 133 8.44 12.89 1.08
N VAL A 134 9.50 12.26 1.59
CA VAL A 134 9.93 12.42 2.98
C VAL A 134 10.31 13.89 3.25
N GLU A 135 11.06 14.52 2.35
CA GLU A 135 11.43 15.93 2.48
C GLU A 135 10.20 16.84 2.43
N ALA A 136 9.27 16.62 1.51
CA ALA A 136 8.02 17.39 1.43
C ALA A 136 7.21 17.31 2.73
N ALA A 137 7.06 16.10 3.29
CA ALA A 137 6.40 15.88 4.58
C ALA A 137 7.15 16.58 5.73
N ASN A 138 8.48 16.52 5.75
CA ASN A 138 9.30 17.17 6.79
C ASN A 138 9.22 18.70 6.73
N VAL A 139 9.23 19.29 5.54
CA VAL A 139 9.01 20.73 5.34
C VAL A 139 7.64 21.14 5.87
N PHE A 140 6.60 20.36 5.57
CA PHE A 140 5.25 20.61 6.09
C PHE A 140 5.20 20.52 7.62
N ARG A 141 5.76 19.44 8.19
CA ARG A 141 5.84 19.21 9.64
C ARG A 141 6.55 20.34 10.37
N LYS A 142 7.69 20.78 9.85
CA LYS A 142 8.47 21.88 10.42
C LYS A 142 7.69 23.19 10.38
N LYS A 143 7.09 23.51 9.23
CA LYS A 143 6.37 24.78 9.01
C LYS A 143 5.10 24.90 9.86
N HIS A 144 4.28 23.86 9.92
CA HIS A 144 2.94 23.92 10.51
C HIS A 144 2.88 23.42 11.95
N PHE A 145 3.78 22.50 12.33
CA PHE A 145 3.75 21.88 13.66
C PHE A 145 5.01 22.11 14.49
N ASN A 146 6.05 22.77 13.94
CA ASN A 146 7.36 22.85 14.58
C ASN A 146 7.87 21.45 15.00
N SER A 147 7.64 20.47 14.11
CA SER A 147 7.92 19.04 14.28
C SER A 147 9.13 18.66 13.43
N GLU A 148 10.12 18.02 14.06
CA GLU A 148 11.38 17.61 13.44
C GLU A 148 11.84 16.30 14.08
N ASP A 149 12.47 15.40 13.31
CA ASP A 149 12.75 14.04 13.78
C ASP A 149 13.65 13.95 15.01
N VAL A 150 14.58 14.91 15.16
CA VAL A 150 15.46 15.02 16.33
C VAL A 150 14.66 15.41 17.57
N LYS A 151 13.78 16.41 17.45
CA LYS A 151 12.92 16.90 18.54
C LYS A 151 11.89 15.85 18.94
N ASP A 152 11.30 15.19 17.95
CA ASP A 152 10.20 14.24 18.10
C ASP A 152 10.70 12.82 18.48
N LYS A 153 12.02 12.61 18.48
CA LYS A 153 12.70 11.30 18.69
C LYS A 153 12.26 10.24 17.69
N THR A 154 12.07 10.63 16.44
CA THR A 154 11.57 9.78 15.36
C THR A 154 12.63 9.41 14.32
N MET A 155 13.86 9.89 14.45
CA MET A 155 14.99 9.52 13.57
C MET A 155 15.07 8.01 13.35
N LEU A 156 15.08 7.57 12.10
CA LEU A 156 15.26 6.16 11.72
C LEU A 156 16.69 5.95 11.20
N ALA A 157 17.15 4.70 11.20
CA ALA A 157 18.40 4.34 10.55
C ALA A 157 18.28 4.57 9.03
N GLU A 158 19.34 5.08 8.40
CA GLU A 158 19.36 5.25 6.93
C GLU A 158 19.16 3.92 6.22
N ASP A 159 19.90 2.89 6.67
CA ASP A 159 19.68 1.52 6.26
C ASP A 159 18.65 0.87 7.18
N TRP A 160 17.47 0.57 6.62
CA TRP A 160 16.36 -0.05 7.34
C TRP A 160 16.77 -1.35 8.03
N ARG A 161 17.77 -2.09 7.53
CA ARG A 161 18.25 -3.35 8.13
C ARG A 161 18.84 -3.15 9.52
N ASN A 162 19.31 -1.94 9.82
CA ASN A 162 19.90 -1.58 11.11
C ASN A 162 18.88 -1.05 12.12
N GLU A 163 17.60 -0.95 11.76
CA GLU A 163 16.55 -0.56 12.70
C GLU A 163 16.40 -1.59 13.82
N LYS A 164 16.08 -1.09 15.01
CA LYS A 164 15.87 -1.88 16.22
C LYS A 164 14.50 -1.53 16.80
N ALA A 165 13.88 -2.51 17.47
CA ALA A 165 12.63 -2.30 18.18
C ALA A 165 12.79 -1.17 19.21
N ARG A 166 11.85 -0.23 19.21
CA ARG A 166 11.80 0.88 20.16
C ARG A 166 10.37 1.34 20.41
N ARG A 167 10.13 1.85 21.61
CA ARG A 167 8.87 2.50 22.04
C ARG A 167 9.12 3.90 22.62
N SER A 168 10.24 4.51 22.25
CA SER A 168 10.74 5.78 22.80
C SER A 168 10.44 6.99 21.93
N ALA A 169 9.75 6.82 20.80
CA ALA A 169 9.39 7.93 19.94
C ALA A 169 8.30 8.77 20.62
N VAL A 170 8.45 10.09 20.61
CA VAL A 170 7.53 11.02 21.26
C VAL A 170 6.51 11.53 20.25
N GLY A 171 6.98 11.94 19.08
CA GLY A 171 6.17 12.58 18.05
C GLY A 171 6.11 14.09 18.15
N GLY A 172 5.56 14.70 17.10
CA GLY A 172 5.31 16.13 17.06
C GLY A 172 4.11 16.54 17.90
N ASP A 173 4.01 17.84 18.16
CA ASP A 173 3.00 18.46 19.03
C ASP A 173 1.65 18.66 18.29
N TYR A 174 1.07 17.56 17.79
CA TYR A 174 -0.19 17.55 17.04
C TYR A 174 -0.85 16.16 17.02
N VAL A 175 -2.16 16.13 16.78
CA VAL A 175 -2.95 14.88 16.62
C VAL A 175 -3.05 14.52 15.15
N GLY A 176 -2.66 13.31 14.77
CA GLY A 176 -2.83 12.79 13.41
C GLY A 176 -4.10 11.93 13.24
N ILE A 177 -5.01 12.33 12.35
CA ILE A 177 -6.21 11.56 11.99
C ILE A 177 -6.23 11.18 10.50
N HIS A 178 -6.62 9.94 10.21
CA HIS A 178 -6.98 9.46 8.87
C HIS A 178 -8.49 9.26 8.89
N TRP A 179 -9.19 10.13 8.20
CA TRP A 179 -10.64 10.17 8.18
C TRP A 179 -11.12 9.68 6.83
N ARG A 180 -11.34 8.37 6.73
CA ARG A 180 -11.78 7.70 5.51
C ARG A 180 -13.31 7.77 5.39
N ARG A 181 -13.82 8.37 4.31
CA ARG A 181 -15.26 8.58 4.10
C ARG A 181 -15.79 7.94 2.82
N ARG A 182 -15.46 8.44 1.63
CA ARG A 182 -16.15 8.20 0.33
C ARG A 182 -16.91 6.87 0.20
N ASP A 183 -16.32 5.85 -0.42
CA ASP A 183 -16.89 4.51 -0.61
C ASP A 183 -17.17 3.78 0.72
N PHE A 184 -16.45 4.14 1.78
CA PHE A 184 -16.66 3.60 3.12
C PHE A 184 -18.04 3.99 3.70
N LEU A 185 -18.60 5.15 3.36
CA LEU A 185 -19.95 5.55 3.77
C LEU A 185 -21.03 4.68 3.14
N TYR A 186 -20.79 4.13 1.94
CA TYR A 186 -21.74 3.23 1.27
C TYR A 186 -21.59 1.79 1.75
N ALA A 187 -20.35 1.31 1.94
CA ALA A 187 -20.07 -0.07 2.28
C ALA A 187 -20.10 -0.38 3.80
N ARG A 188 -19.78 0.61 4.66
CA ARG A 188 -19.52 0.41 6.10
C ARG A 188 -20.08 1.53 6.98
N LYS A 189 -21.22 2.13 6.60
CA LYS A 189 -21.81 3.29 7.31
C LYS A 189 -21.93 3.11 8.83
N ALA A 190 -22.32 1.92 9.28
CA ALA A 190 -22.56 1.63 10.69
C ALA A 190 -21.29 1.61 11.56
N GLU A 191 -20.11 1.42 10.94
CA GLU A 191 -18.82 1.38 11.63
C GLU A 191 -18.15 2.78 11.73
N LEU A 192 -18.72 3.79 11.05
CA LEU A 192 -18.13 5.11 10.93
C LEU A 192 -18.80 6.13 11.84
N SER A 193 -17.99 7.00 12.43
CA SER A 193 -18.49 8.15 13.18
C SER A 193 -19.09 9.20 12.22
N SER A 194 -20.16 9.86 12.66
CA SER A 194 -20.67 11.05 11.97
C SER A 194 -19.64 12.18 12.00
N VAL A 195 -19.84 13.24 11.21
CA VAL A 195 -18.97 14.42 11.20
C VAL A 195 -18.87 15.03 12.61
N LYS A 196 -20.03 15.29 13.22
CA LYS A 196 -20.15 15.77 14.61
C LYS A 196 -19.56 14.78 15.63
N GLY A 197 -19.71 13.47 15.41
CA GLY A 197 -19.08 12.45 16.26
C GLY A 197 -17.56 12.49 16.19
N THR A 198 -17.01 12.69 14.99
CA THR A 198 -15.57 12.83 14.75
C THR A 198 -15.02 14.09 15.44
N ALA A 199 -15.73 15.23 15.34
CA ALA A 199 -15.36 16.46 16.05
C ALA A 199 -15.25 16.23 17.57
N LYS A 200 -16.26 15.58 18.17
CA LYS A 200 -16.26 15.26 19.61
C LYS A 200 -15.08 14.37 20.02
N ILE A 201 -14.73 13.39 19.18
CA ILE A 201 -13.56 12.52 19.41
C ILE A 201 -12.28 13.36 19.37
N LEU A 202 -12.11 14.20 18.34
CA LEU A 202 -10.93 15.05 18.19
C LEU A 202 -10.77 16.00 19.37
N GLU A 203 -11.84 16.66 19.80
CA GLU A 203 -11.83 17.54 20.99
C GLU A 203 -11.39 16.79 22.24
N THR A 204 -12.00 15.62 22.51
CA THR A 204 -11.68 14.81 23.69
C THR A 204 -10.20 14.38 23.68
N VAL A 205 -9.67 14.01 22.52
CA VAL A 205 -8.27 13.61 22.37
C VAL A 205 -7.33 14.80 22.53
N CYS A 206 -7.65 15.94 21.91
CA CYS A 206 -6.86 17.16 22.00
C CYS A 206 -6.80 17.70 23.44
N GLU A 207 -7.93 17.72 24.15
CA GLU A 207 -7.99 18.11 25.56
C GLU A 207 -7.16 17.18 26.45
N LYS A 208 -7.28 15.86 26.25
CA LYS A 208 -6.55 14.87 27.05
C LYS A 208 -5.03 14.92 26.84
N LEU A 209 -4.60 15.22 25.62
CA LEU A 209 -3.18 15.28 25.25
C LEU A 209 -2.61 16.69 25.34
N GLU A 210 -3.43 17.69 25.70
CA GLU A 210 -3.07 19.11 25.73
C GLU A 210 -2.55 19.64 24.38
N LEU A 211 -3.07 19.08 23.28
CA LEU A 211 -2.68 19.42 21.90
C LEU A 211 -3.71 20.35 21.26
N LYS A 212 -3.24 21.29 20.43
CA LYS A 212 -4.11 22.25 19.72
C LYS A 212 -4.15 22.08 18.21
N ARG A 213 -3.22 21.31 17.64
CA ARG A 213 -3.07 21.16 16.20
C ARG A 213 -3.45 19.76 15.77
N ILE A 214 -4.13 19.67 14.64
CA ILE A 214 -4.64 18.42 14.06
C ILE A 214 -4.13 18.32 12.62
N TYR A 215 -3.49 17.21 12.28
CA TYR A 215 -3.22 16.83 10.90
C TYR A 215 -4.34 15.91 10.39
N LEU A 216 -5.05 16.34 9.35
CA LEU A 216 -6.18 15.63 8.76
C LEU A 216 -5.83 15.03 7.39
N ALA A 217 -5.55 13.73 7.36
CA ALA A 217 -5.50 12.95 6.13
C ALA A 217 -6.92 12.45 5.80
N THR A 218 -7.49 12.84 4.68
CA THR A 218 -8.87 12.47 4.34
C THR A 218 -9.14 12.48 2.85
N ASP A 219 -10.04 11.59 2.43
CA ASP A 219 -10.65 11.57 1.11
C ASP A 219 -12.01 12.28 1.09
N ALA A 220 -12.45 12.86 2.20
CA ALA A 220 -13.70 13.63 2.28
C ALA A 220 -13.70 14.81 1.30
N PRO A 221 -14.86 15.16 0.72
CA PRO A 221 -15.01 16.40 -0.04
C PRO A 221 -14.92 17.63 0.88
N GLU A 222 -14.65 18.80 0.31
CA GLU A 222 -14.35 20.00 1.11
C GLU A 222 -15.53 20.43 1.99
N GLU A 223 -16.77 20.20 1.56
CA GLU A 223 -17.97 20.55 2.33
C GLU A 223 -18.03 19.80 3.68
N GLU A 224 -17.68 18.52 3.70
CA GLU A 224 -17.67 17.72 4.94
C GLU A 224 -16.50 18.12 5.86
N ILE A 225 -15.42 18.65 5.28
CA ILE A 225 -14.24 19.12 6.01
C ILE A 225 -14.55 20.46 6.67
N GLU A 226 -15.20 21.37 5.95
CA GLU A 226 -15.68 22.63 6.52
C GLU A 226 -16.76 22.39 7.59
N GLU A 227 -17.65 21.42 7.37
CA GLU A 227 -18.60 20.99 8.40
C GLU A 227 -17.87 20.44 9.64
N LEU A 228 -16.84 19.61 9.47
CA LEU A 228 -16.02 19.10 10.59
C LEU A 228 -15.39 20.24 11.37
N LYS A 229 -14.76 21.19 10.68
CA LYS A 229 -14.12 22.37 11.31
C LYS A 229 -15.13 23.22 12.07
N SER A 230 -16.35 23.37 11.54
CA SER A 230 -17.41 24.16 12.19
C SER A 230 -17.88 23.59 13.53
N PHE A 231 -17.65 22.30 13.78
CA PHE A 231 -18.00 21.64 15.05
C PHE A 231 -16.86 21.62 16.06
N LEU A 232 -15.63 22.00 15.68
CA LEU A 232 -14.49 22.02 16.60
C LEU A 232 -14.49 23.31 17.44
N LYS A 233 -14.17 23.18 18.73
CA LYS A 233 -13.94 24.32 19.63
C LYS A 233 -12.88 25.29 19.11
N ASP A 234 -13.10 26.57 19.43
CA ASP A 234 -12.16 27.65 19.17
C ASP A 234 -10.76 27.33 19.74
N GLY A 235 -9.74 27.55 18.92
CA GLY A 235 -8.34 27.30 19.27
C GLY A 235 -7.78 25.94 18.84
N LEU A 236 -8.61 25.05 18.28
CA LEU A 236 -8.12 23.87 17.55
C LEU A 236 -7.86 24.22 16.08
N GLU A 237 -6.66 23.95 15.60
CA GLU A 237 -6.23 24.24 14.24
C GLU A 237 -6.12 22.95 13.42
N VAL A 238 -6.80 22.90 12.27
CA VAL A 238 -6.78 21.74 11.36
C VAL A 238 -5.93 22.04 10.14
N PHE A 239 -4.93 21.20 9.89
CA PHE A 239 -4.00 21.30 8.77
C PHE A 239 -4.13 20.09 7.85
N ARG A 240 -3.93 20.33 6.55
CA ARG A 240 -3.95 19.32 5.48
C ARG A 240 -2.83 19.61 4.50
N PHE A 241 -2.27 18.56 3.89
CA PHE A 241 -1.40 18.72 2.74
C PHE A 241 -2.25 18.85 1.48
N THR A 242 -2.15 19.98 0.77
CA THR A 242 -3.03 20.32 -0.36
C THR A 242 -2.30 20.71 -1.64
N ASP A 243 -0.98 20.51 -1.71
CA ASP A 243 -0.19 20.82 -2.92
C ASP A 243 -0.41 19.75 -4.01
N THR A 244 -1.52 19.90 -4.72
CA THR A 244 -1.90 19.05 -5.87
C THR A 244 -1.23 19.48 -7.18
N GLN A 245 -0.51 20.60 -7.19
CA GLN A 245 0.19 21.09 -8.39
C GLN A 245 1.53 20.36 -8.56
N THR A 246 2.22 20.11 -7.45
CA THR A 246 3.53 19.47 -7.45
C THR A 246 3.43 17.94 -7.36
N PHE A 247 2.41 17.41 -6.68
CA PHE A 247 2.31 15.99 -6.34
C PHE A 247 1.04 15.35 -6.90
N ASN A 248 1.16 14.12 -7.41
CA ASN A 248 0.01 13.31 -7.80
C ASN A 248 -0.70 12.69 -6.59
N ASP A 249 -1.89 12.14 -6.79
CA ASP A 249 -2.73 11.57 -5.73
C ASP A 249 -2.02 10.52 -4.87
N GLY A 250 -1.22 9.64 -5.49
CA GLY A 250 -0.46 8.61 -4.76
C GLY A 250 0.67 9.20 -3.90
N GLN A 251 1.32 10.24 -4.41
CA GLN A 251 2.34 10.98 -3.67
C GLN A 251 1.75 11.74 -2.48
N ILE A 252 0.58 12.37 -2.67
CA ILE A 252 -0.15 13.05 -1.58
C ILE A 252 -0.56 12.03 -0.51
N ALA A 253 -1.09 10.87 -0.90
CA ALA A 253 -1.45 9.82 0.05
C ALA A 253 -0.25 9.33 0.88
N ILE A 254 0.96 9.27 0.29
CA ILE A 254 2.19 8.95 1.02
C ILE A 254 2.57 10.08 1.98
N ILE A 255 2.49 11.34 1.55
CA ILE A 255 2.78 12.51 2.41
C ILE A 255 1.80 12.56 3.59
N ASP A 256 0.53 12.23 3.36
CA ASP A 256 -0.48 12.08 4.40
C ASP A 256 -0.12 10.99 5.42
N GLN A 257 0.35 9.84 4.95
CA GLN A 257 0.81 8.75 5.82
C GLN A 257 2.02 9.16 6.66
N LEU A 258 3.03 9.76 6.02
CA LEU A 258 4.25 10.26 6.67
C LEU A 258 3.97 11.35 7.70
N SER A 259 3.04 12.27 7.39
CA SER A 259 2.71 13.40 8.26
C SER A 259 1.81 12.98 9.42
N ARG A 260 1.01 11.92 9.26
CA ARG A 260 0.14 11.41 10.33
C ARG A 260 0.89 10.54 11.33
N PHE A 261 1.79 9.67 10.85
CA PHE A 261 2.46 8.70 11.68
C PHE A 261 3.87 9.15 12.01
N VAL A 262 4.12 9.30 13.30
CA VAL A 262 5.39 8.83 13.83
C VAL A 262 5.39 7.34 13.55
N GLU A 263 6.24 6.84 12.65
CA GLU A 263 6.45 5.40 12.47
C GLU A 263 7.01 4.82 13.78
N ASN A 264 6.12 4.59 14.75
CA ASN A 264 6.30 3.65 15.83
C ASN A 264 6.16 2.29 15.17
N LEU A 265 7.27 1.82 14.55
CA LEU A 265 7.46 0.42 14.21
C LEU A 265 6.96 -0.40 15.40
N ALA A 266 5.82 -1.07 15.18
CA ALA A 266 5.15 -1.83 16.20
C ALA A 266 6.00 -3.05 16.52
N ILE A 267 6.37 -3.20 17.80
CA ILE A 267 6.97 -4.36 18.50
C ILE A 267 7.85 -5.26 17.63
#